data_AF-A0A975ZL60-F1
#
_entry.id   AF-A0A975ZL60-F1
#
_cell.length_a   1.000
_cell.length_b   1.000
_cell.length_c   1.000
_cell.angle_alpha   90.00
_cell.angle_beta   90.00
_cell.angle_gamma   90.00
#
_symmetry.space_group_name_H-M   'P 1'
#
loop_
_entity.id
_entity.type
_entity.pdbx_description
1 polymer ?
#
loop_
_entity_poly.entity_id
_entity_poly.type
_entity_poly.pdbx_seq_one_letter_code
_entity_poly.pdbx_strand_id
1 'polypeptide(L)' 'MDRLQINVRLPPDLMELLDKKRIDLLPEMGKIPSRSDVVRLALEAYLEASAPAADGPKPSAKRRSS' A
#
# COMPACT_ATOMS: atom_id res chain seq x y z
N MET A 1 -1.90 -12.94 -11.69
CA MET A 1 -1.53 -12.36 -10.39
C MET A 1 -2.80 -12.17 -9.60
N ASP A 2 -2.96 -12.91 -8.52
CA ASP A 2 -4.18 -12.88 -7.71
C ASP A 2 -4.22 -11.60 -6.87
N ARG A 3 -5.28 -10.81 -7.04
CA ARG A 3 -5.58 -9.68 -6.15
C ARG A 3 -6.60 -10.18 -5.14
N LEU A 4 -6.20 -10.17 -3.86
CA LEU A 4 -7.11 -10.50 -2.77
C LEU A 4 -7.83 -9.24 -2.29
N GLN A 5 -9.13 -9.34 -2.06
CA GLN A 5 -9.95 -8.25 -1.52
C GLN A 5 -10.11 -8.41 -0.01
N ILE A 6 -9.99 -7.30 0.70
CA ILE A 6 -10.35 -7.20 2.12
C ILE A 6 -11.53 -6.24 2.28
N ASN A 7 -12.38 -6.50 3.28
CA ASN A 7 -13.47 -5.60 3.66
C ASN A 7 -13.13 -4.97 5.02
N VAL A 8 -13.15 -3.64 5.10
CA VAL A 8 -12.79 -2.89 6.31
C VAL A 8 -13.99 -2.06 6.75
N ARG A 9 -14.30 -2.12 8.05
CA ARG A 9 -15.31 -1.25 8.68
C ARG A 9 -14.57 -0.09 9.34
N LEU A 10 -14.99 1.13 9.03
CA LEU A 10 -14.40 2.36 9.58
C LEU A 10 -15.50 3.17 10.27
N PRO A 11 -15.21 3.81 11.41
CA PRO A 11 -16.11 4.80 11.97
C PRO A 11 -16.25 6.01 11.02
N PRO A 12 -17.37 6.76 11.09
CA PRO A 12 -17.64 7.89 10.19
C PRO A 12 -16.49 8.91 10.14
N ASP A 13 -15.97 9.32 11.29
CA ASP A 13 -14.90 10.31 11.39
C ASP A 13 -13.62 9.85 10.66
N LEU A 14 -13.29 8.56 10.75
CA LEU A 14 -12.14 8.00 10.05
C LEU A 14 -12.38 7.94 8.53
N MET A 15 -13.62 7.73 8.10
CA MET A 15 -13.99 7.80 6.69
C MET A 15 -13.83 9.23 6.14
N GLU A 16 -14.21 10.24 6.90
CA GLU A 16 -14.01 11.65 6.52
C GLU A 16 -12.52 12.01 6.40
N LEU A 17 -11.71 11.57 7.37
CA LEU A 17 -10.25 11.76 7.32
C LEU A 17 -9.62 11.06 6.11
N LEU A 18 -10.08 9.85 5.79
CA LEU A 18 -9.62 9.11 4.62
C LEU A 18 -10.00 9.84 3.32
N ASP A 19 -11.21 10.38 3.21
CA ASP A 19 -11.62 11.15 2.03
C ASP A 19 -10.86 12.48 1.91
N LYS A 20 -10.57 13.16 3.02
CA LYS A 20 -9.71 14.34 3.03
C LYS A 20 -8.30 13.99 2.52
N LYS A 21 -7.70 12.91 3.05
CA LYS A 21 -6.36 12.48 2.64
C LYS A 21 -6.29 12.14 1.15
N ARG A 22 -7.36 11.61 0.56
CA ARG A 22 -7.43 11.37 -0.89
C ARG A 22 -7.30 12.67 -1.69
N ILE A 23 -7.94 13.75 -1.25
CA ILE A 23 -7.84 15.06 -1.91
C ILE A 23 -6.42 15.62 -1.72
N ASP A 24 -5.86 15.50 -0.52
CA ASP A 24 -4.51 15.98 -0.21
C ASP A 24 -3.42 15.29 -1.05
N LEU A 25 -3.65 14.07 -1.52
CA LEU A 25 -2.74 13.30 -2.38
C LEU A 25 -2.84 13.65 -3.88
N LEU A 26 -3.85 14.44 -4.30
CA LEU A 26 -3.98 14.90 -5.68
C LEU A 26 -2.70 15.54 -6.26
N PRO A 27 -2.05 16.52 -5.59
CA PRO A 27 -0.85 17.15 -6.12
C PRO A 27 0.31 16.17 -6.29
N GLU A 28 0.42 15.15 -5.45
CA GLU A 28 1.51 14.15 -5.50
C GLU A 28 1.26 13.08 -6.57
N MET A 29 0.00 12.65 -6.72
CA MET A 29 -0.37 11.52 -7.59
C MET A 29 -0.88 11.95 -8.98
N GLY A 30 -1.12 13.24 -9.19
CA GLY A 30 -1.73 13.79 -10.41
C GLY A 30 -3.21 13.41 -10.62
N LYS A 31 -3.79 12.65 -9.68
CA LYS A 31 -5.20 12.26 -9.64
C LYS A 31 -5.62 11.98 -8.21
N ILE A 32 -6.92 12.07 -7.93
CA ILE A 32 -7.46 11.67 -6.63
C ILE A 32 -7.44 10.14 -6.54
N PRO A 33 -6.65 9.52 -5.63
CA PRO A 33 -6.64 8.07 -5.46
C PRO A 33 -8.01 7.54 -4.97
N SER A 34 -8.26 6.24 -5.16
CA SER A 34 -9.41 5.59 -4.56
C SER A 34 -9.20 5.39 -3.05
N ARG A 35 -10.28 5.11 -2.31
CA ARG A 35 -10.18 4.74 -0.89
C ARG A 35 -9.30 3.51 -0.69
N SER A 36 -9.43 2.51 -1.55
CA SER A 36 -8.60 1.30 -1.53
C SER A 36 -7.12 1.59 -1.79
N ASP A 37 -6.80 2.56 -2.65
CA ASP A 37 -5.41 2.97 -2.88
C ASP A 37 -4.80 3.58 -1.62
N VAL A 38 -5.53 4.48 -0.95
CA VAL A 38 -5.02 5.12 0.27
C VAL A 38 -4.89 4.11 1.41
N VAL A 39 -5.85 3.19 1.56
CA VAL A 39 -5.76 2.10 2.55
C VAL A 39 -4.56 1.19 2.25
N ARG A 40 -4.32 0.87 0.98
CA ARG A 40 -3.15 0.08 0.56
C ARG A 40 -1.84 0.81 0.90
N LEU A 41 -1.71 2.09 0.54
CA LEU A 41 -0.52 2.90 0.86
C LEU A 41 -0.27 2.99 2.36
N ALA A 42 -1.32 3.16 3.16
CA ALA A 42 -1.22 3.21 4.61
C ALA A 42 -0.77 1.85 5.20
N LEU A 43 -1.30 0.74 4.67
CA LEU A 43 -0.89 -0.61 5.09
C LEU A 43 0.56 -0.91 4.71
N GLU A 44 0.98 -0.55 3.49
CA GLU A 44 2.37 -0.68 3.02
C GLU A 44 3.32 0.09 3.95
N ALA A 45 3.05 1.37 4.21
CA ALA A 45 3.85 2.20 5.10
C ALA A 45 3.89 1.68 6.54
N TYR A 46 2.75 1.21 7.07
CA TYR A 46 2.67 0.65 8.42
C TYR A 46 3.50 -0.63 8.56
N LEU A 47 3.43 -1.52 7.56
CA LEU A 47 4.16 -2.79 7.57
C LEU A 47 5.65 -2.59 7.30
N GLU A 48 6.04 -1.64 6.45
CA GLU A 48 7.44 -1.25 6.25
C GLU A 48 8.06 -0.68 7.53
N ALA A 49 7.32 0.16 8.28
CA ALA A 49 7.78 0.68 9.57
C ALA A 49 7.93 -0.41 10.65
N SER A 50 7.20 -1.52 10.51
CA SER A 50 7.22 -2.66 11.43
C SER A 50 8.17 -3.78 11.00
N ALA A 51 8.79 -3.70 9.81
CA ALA A 51 9.75 -4.68 9.37
C ALA A 51 11.08 -4.48 10.14
N PRO A 52 11.52 -5.42 11.01
CA PRO A 52 12.94 -5.47 11.34
C PRO A 52 13.67 -5.68 10.01
N ALA A 53 14.76 -4.95 9.77
CA ALA A 53 15.55 -5.00 8.55
C ALA A 53 15.68 -6.44 8.03
N ALA A 54 14.81 -6.83 7.09
CA ALA A 54 14.75 -8.19 6.61
C ALA A 54 15.79 -8.33 5.51
N ASP A 55 16.99 -8.71 5.91
CA ASP A 55 18.00 -9.31 5.04
C ASP A 55 17.42 -10.63 4.51
N GLY A 56 16.75 -10.56 3.35
CA GLY A 56 16.13 -11.69 2.67
C GLY A 56 16.64 -11.77 1.23
N PRO A 57 16.98 -12.98 0.72
CA PRO A 57 17.93 -13.13 -0.36
C PRO A 57 17.37 -12.63 -1.69
N LYS A 58 18.12 -11.74 -2.36
CA LYS A 58 17.90 -11.40 -3.77
C LYS A 58 17.92 -12.70 -4.58
N PRO A 59 16.90 -13.02 -5.40
CA PRO A 59 16.98 -14.14 -6.32
C PRO A 59 18.07 -13.83 -7.34
N SER A 60 19.20 -14.52 -7.19
CA SER A 60 20.35 -14.42 -8.08
C SER A 60 19.94 -14.79 -9.50
N ALA A 61 20.23 -13.87 -10.41
CA ALA A 61 20.09 -14.06 -11.84
C ALA A 61 20.87 -15.29 -12.33
N LYS A 62 20.15 -16.20 -12.98
CA LYS A 62 20.53 -16.97 -14.17
C LYS A 62 21.93 -17.62 -14.21
N ARG A 63 21.98 -18.95 -14.19
CA ARG A 63 22.91 -19.72 -15.03
C ARG A 63 22.21 -20.90 -15.68
N ARG A 64 22.22 -20.89 -17.01
CA ARG A 64 21.98 -22.05 -17.88
C ARG A 64 23.08 -23.08 -17.64
N SER A 65 22.71 -24.35 -17.55
CA SER A 65 23.59 -25.53 -17.69
C SER A 65 22.67 -26.76 -17.66
N SER A 66 22.81 -27.80 -18.48
CA SER A 66 23.53 -28.04 -19.73
C SER A 66 22.86 -29.25 -20.37
#